data_AF-A0A497LCK3-F1
#
_entry.id   AF-A0A497LCK3-F1
#
_cell.length_a   1.000
_cell.length_b   1.000
_cell.length_c   1.000
_cell.angle_alpha   90.00
_cell.angle_beta   90.00
_cell.angle_gamma   90.00
#
_symmetry.space_group_name_H-M   'P 1'
#
loop_
_entity.id
_entity.type
_entity.pdbx_description
1 polymer ?
#
loop_
_entity_poly.entity_id
_entity_poly.type
_entity_poly.pdbx_seq_one_letter_code
_entity_poly.pdbx_strand_id
1 'polypeptide(L)'
;MKKKSVQILEDFELWLKTRFTNAFWFKGHRFEKAEGEGVMIDGGYFTEEEAKQVFKMLNSRNPFARLNATLLIWERNGFLLKILIALSIIVLILVYIRVRK
;
A
#
# COMPACT_ATOMS: atom_id res chain seq x y z
N MET A 1 -11.09 6.69 21.50
CA MET A 1 -10.20 6.50 20.32
C MET A 1 -9.23 5.30 20.41
N LYS A 2 -8.53 5.05 21.53
CA LYS A 2 -7.59 3.91 21.65
C LYS A 2 -8.27 2.53 21.50
N LYS A 3 -9.50 2.40 22.00
CA LYS A 3 -10.32 1.19 21.86
C LYS A 3 -10.62 0.85 20.39
N LYS A 4 -10.92 1.86 19.55
CA LYS A 4 -11.20 1.69 18.13
C LYS A 4 -9.96 1.23 17.33
N SER A 5 -8.77 1.74 17.65
CA SER A 5 -7.54 1.32 16.96
C SER A 5 -7.12 -0.11 17.30
N VAL A 6 -7.39 -0.56 18.54
CA VAL A 6 -7.12 -1.94 18.98
C VAL A 6 -8.10 -2.91 18.31
N GLN A 7 -9.40 -2.57 18.32
CA GLN A 7 -10.42 -3.39 17.67
C GLN A 7 -10.15 -3.60 16.18
N ILE A 8 -9.73 -2.56 15.46
CA ILE A 8 -9.38 -2.66 14.03
C ILE A 8 -8.18 -3.61 13.79
N LEU A 9 -7.23 -3.69 14.72
CA LEU A 9 -6.10 -4.61 14.63
C LEU A 9 -6.56 -6.06 14.85
N GLU A 10 -7.42 -6.27 15.85
CA GLU A 10 -8.01 -7.58 16.15
C GLU A 10 -8.85 -8.10 14.97
N ASP A 11 -9.65 -7.22 14.36
CA ASP A 11 -10.44 -7.55 13.17
C ASP A 11 -9.55 -7.98 12.00
N PHE A 12 -8.41 -7.31 11.81
CA PHE A 12 -7.44 -7.66 10.78
C PHE A 12 -6.73 -9.00 11.08
N GLU A 13 -6.32 -9.23 12.32
CA GLU A 13 -5.71 -10.51 12.73
C GLU A 13 -6.69 -11.68 12.62
N LEU A 14 -7.97 -11.44 12.91
CA LEU A 14 -9.04 -12.42 12.69
C LEU A 14 -9.25 -12.68 11.20
N TRP A 15 -9.24 -11.63 10.38
CA TRP A 15 -9.31 -11.75 8.93
C TRP A 15 -8.17 -12.60 8.36
N LEU A 16 -6.93 -12.40 8.82
CA LEU A 16 -5.78 -13.21 8.40
C LEU A 16 -6.00 -14.71 8.68
N LYS A 17 -6.55 -15.06 9.85
CA LYS A 17 -6.77 -16.46 10.27
C LYS A 17 -7.99 -17.12 9.60
N THR A 18 -8.98 -16.35 9.17
CA THR A 18 -10.26 -16.89 8.69
C THR A 18 -10.36 -17.00 7.17
N ARG A 19 -11.05 -17.99 6.63
CA ARG A 19 -11.22 -18.14 5.16
C ARG A 19 -12.49 -17.47 4.59
N PHE A 20 -13.19 -16.67 5.39
CA PHE A 20 -14.53 -16.20 5.04
C PHE A 20 -14.55 -15.06 4.02
N THR A 21 -13.54 -14.18 4.02
CA THR A 21 -13.46 -13.08 3.06
C THR A 21 -12.07 -12.98 2.44
N ASN A 22 -12.02 -12.93 1.11
CA ASN A 22 -10.75 -12.87 0.38
C ASN A 22 -10.11 -11.48 0.40
N ALA A 23 -10.90 -10.41 0.63
CA ALA A 23 -10.42 -9.03 0.61
C ALA A 23 -10.85 -8.23 1.85
N PHE A 24 -9.96 -7.33 2.29
CA PHE A 24 -10.14 -6.41 3.39
C PHE A 24 -9.71 -5.00 2.98
N TRP A 25 -10.62 -4.03 3.06
CA TRP A 25 -10.34 -2.64 2.68
C TRP A 25 -9.97 -1.81 3.89
N PHE A 26 -8.83 -1.13 3.84
CA PHE A 26 -8.38 -0.26 4.93
C PHE A 26 -7.64 0.97 4.41
N LYS A 27 -8.09 2.16 4.84
CA LYS A 27 -7.40 3.44 4.57
C LYS A 27 -7.06 3.69 3.09
N GLY A 28 -7.88 3.18 2.17
CA GLY A 28 -7.69 3.34 0.72
C GLY A 28 -6.86 2.23 0.07
N HIS A 29 -6.39 1.25 0.84
CA HIS A 29 -5.65 0.08 0.35
C HIS A 29 -6.51 -1.18 0.45
N ARG A 30 -6.39 -2.06 -0.55
CA ARG A 30 -7.05 -3.37 -0.61
C ARG A 30 -6.05 -4.45 -0.23
N PHE A 31 -6.33 -5.15 0.86
CA PHE A 31 -5.60 -6.33 1.30
C PHE A 31 -6.34 -7.56 0.78
N GLU A 32 -5.64 -8.50 0.16
CA GLU A 32 -6.20 -9.73 -0.37
C GLU A 32 -5.34 -10.92 0.01
N LYS A 33 -5.95 -12.08 0.23
CA LYS A 33 -5.17 -13.30 0.48
C LYS A 33 -4.49 -13.73 -0.81
N ALA A 34 -3.19 -13.96 -0.75
CA ALA A 34 -2.48 -14.59 -1.86
C ALA A 34 -2.80 -16.09 -1.92
N GLU A 35 -2.49 -16.75 -3.02
CA GLU A 35 -2.61 -18.22 -3.13
C GLU A 35 -1.63 -18.97 -2.19
N GLY A 36 -0.58 -18.28 -1.71
CA GLY A 36 0.36 -18.77 -0.69
C GLY A 36 0.11 -18.21 0.72
N GLU A 37 1.11 -18.27 1.60
CA GLU A 37 1.04 -17.78 3.00
C GLU A 37 1.15 -16.23 3.12
N GLY A 38 0.88 -15.50 2.04
CA GLY A 38 1.07 -14.06 1.96
C GLY A 38 -0.23 -13.28 1.75
N VAL A 39 -0.05 -11.96 1.66
CA VAL A 39 -1.13 -10.99 1.43
C VAL A 39 -0.74 -10.10 0.27
N MET A 40 -1.63 -9.96 -0.70
CA MET A 40 -1.53 -8.95 -1.75
C MET A 40 -2.10 -7.63 -1.24
N ILE A 41 -1.32 -6.56 -1.26
CA ILE A 41 -1.77 -5.20 -0.92
C ILE A 41 -1.66 -4.34 -2.17
N ASP A 42 -2.81 -3.89 -2.70
CA ASP A 42 -2.90 -3.17 -3.99
C ASP A 42 -2.11 -3.85 -5.13
N GLY A 43 -2.14 -5.19 -5.16
CA GLY A 43 -1.45 -6.01 -6.15
C GLY A 43 0.05 -6.27 -5.89
N GLY A 44 0.63 -5.73 -4.81
CA GLY A 44 1.99 -6.05 -4.36
C GLY A 44 1.99 -7.19 -3.33
N TYR A 45 2.89 -8.16 -3.43
CA TYR A 45 2.99 -9.27 -2.49
C TYR A 45 3.73 -8.89 -1.20
N PHE A 46 3.16 -9.32 -0.07
CA PHE A 46 3.71 -9.17 1.28
C PHE A 46 3.60 -10.49 2.04
N THR A 47 4.57 -10.79 2.91
CA THR A 47 4.36 -11.87 3.89
C THR A 47 3.29 -11.45 4.90
N GLU A 48 2.76 -12.41 5.67
CA GLU A 48 1.78 -12.10 6.71
C GLU A 48 2.33 -11.10 7.74
N GLU A 49 3.61 -11.23 8.13
CA GLU A 49 4.30 -10.33 9.05
C GLU A 49 4.46 -8.93 8.46
N GLU A 50 4.89 -8.84 7.20
CA GLU A 50 5.01 -7.56 6.49
C GLU A 50 3.64 -6.87 6.40
N ALA A 51 2.58 -7.61 6.06
CA ALA A 51 1.23 -7.09 5.98
C ALA A 51 0.72 -6.58 7.34
N LYS A 52 0.99 -7.29 8.43
CA LYS A 52 0.71 -6.81 9.80
C LYS A 52 1.47 -5.52 10.11
N GLN A 53 2.73 -5.41 9.70
CA GLN A 53 3.53 -4.22 9.91
C GLN A 53 2.99 -3.02 9.12
N VAL A 54 2.69 -3.22 7.84
CA VAL A 54 2.06 -2.21 6.97
C VAL A 54 0.73 -1.75 7.56
N PHE A 55 -0.11 -2.68 8.02
CA PHE A 55 -1.38 -2.37 8.64
C PHE A 55 -1.22 -1.53 9.91
N LYS A 56 -0.27 -1.89 10.79
CA LYS A 56 0.06 -1.10 12.00
C LYS A 56 0.55 0.31 11.64
N MET A 57 1.37 0.44 10.60
CA MET A 57 1.85 1.73 10.11
C MET A 57 0.71 2.59 9.53
N LEU A 58 -0.21 2.02 8.75
CA LEU A 58 -1.41 2.71 8.24
C LEU A 58 -2.39 3.14 9.34
N ASN A 59 -2.52 2.32 10.39
CA ASN A 59 -3.36 2.62 11.55
C ASN A 59 -2.70 3.60 12.55
N SER A 60 -1.41 3.90 12.37
CA SER A 60 -0.67 4.81 13.24
C SER A 60 -1.22 6.24 13.17
N ARG A 61 -1.15 6.95 14.30
CA ARG A 61 -1.44 8.40 14.34
C ARG A 61 -0.33 9.22 13.72
N ASN A 62 0.89 8.68 13.65
CA ASN A 62 2.04 9.37 13.08
C ASN A 62 1.87 9.49 11.56
N PRO A 63 1.80 10.71 10.98
CA PRO A 63 1.69 10.89 9.54
C PRO A 63 2.89 10.30 8.78
N PHE A 64 4.11 10.35 9.33
CA PHE A 64 5.28 9.77 8.69
C PHE A 64 5.21 8.25 8.59
N ALA A 65 4.67 7.59 9.62
CA ALA A 65 4.48 6.13 9.58
C ALA A 65 3.45 5.74 8.52
N ARG A 66 2.37 6.51 8.38
CA ARG A 66 1.35 6.28 7.34
C ARG A 66 1.93 6.49 5.94
N LEU A 67 2.67 7.58 5.73
CA LEU A 67 3.36 7.82 4.46
C LEU A 67 4.35 6.71 4.13
N ASN A 68 5.12 6.24 5.12
CA ASN A 68 6.06 5.15 4.94
C ASN A 68 5.36 3.86 4.48
N ALA A 69 4.22 3.51 5.09
CA ALA A 69 3.42 2.37 4.63
C ALA A 69 2.91 2.54 3.20
N THR A 70 2.37 3.71 2.85
CA THR A 70 1.89 3.98 1.49
C THR A 70 3.03 3.89 0.47
N LEU A 71 4.22 4.43 0.78
CA LEU A 71 5.40 4.33 -0.08
C LEU A 71 5.85 2.88 -0.26
N LEU A 72 5.85 2.09 0.81
CA LEU A 72 6.23 0.68 0.79
C LEU A 72 5.27 -0.14 -0.09
N ILE A 73 3.96 0.15 -0.03
CA ILE A 73 2.96 -0.44 -0.94
C ILE A 73 3.24 -0.03 -2.40
N TRP A 74 3.52 1.25 -2.65
CA TRP A 74 3.77 1.79 -3.98
C TRP A 74 5.05 1.28 -4.64
N GLU A 75 6.07 1.00 -3.83
CA GLU A 75 7.30 0.37 -4.29
C GLU A 75 6.99 -1.04 -4.79
N ARG A 76 6.26 -1.83 -3.98
CA ARG A 76 5.96 -3.24 -4.29
C ARG A 76 5.02 -3.41 -5.49
N ASN A 77 4.08 -2.49 -5.70
CA ASN A 77 3.17 -2.55 -6.86
C ASN A 77 3.71 -1.81 -8.11
N GLY A 78 4.94 -1.30 -8.05
CA GLY A 78 5.63 -0.62 -9.15
C GLY A 78 5.08 0.76 -9.48
N PHE A 79 4.22 1.35 -8.63
CA PHE A 79 3.66 2.68 -8.86
C PHE A 79 4.71 3.79 -8.86
N LEU A 80 5.75 3.68 -8.02
CA LEU A 80 6.87 4.63 -8.01
C LEU A 80 7.59 4.70 -9.37
N LEU A 81 7.83 3.53 -9.99
CA LEU A 81 8.45 3.46 -11.31
C LEU A 81 7.55 4.10 -12.38
N LYS A 82 6.24 3.84 -12.32
CA LYS A 82 5.26 4.44 -13.26
C LYS A 82 5.28 5.97 -13.18
N ILE A 83 5.32 6.53 -11.97
CA ILE A 83 5.45 7.99 -11.77
C ILE A 83 6.75 8.51 -12.40
N LEU A 84 7.87 7.84 -12.15
CA LEU A 84 9.17 8.28 -12.64
C LEU A 84 9.23 8.29 -14.18
N ILE A 85 8.66 7.27 -14.83
CA ILE A 85 8.54 7.21 -16.30
C ILE A 85 7.66 8.35 -16.81
N ALA A 86 6.49 8.57 -16.19
CA ALA A 86 5.58 9.65 -16.59
C ALA A 86 6.25 11.04 -16.47
N LEU A 87 6.97 11.29 -15.38
CA LEU A 87 7.73 12.54 -15.19
C LEU A 87 8.83 12.72 -16.23
N SER A 88 9.53 11.63 -16.58
CA SER A 88 10.58 11.64 -17.61
C SER A 88 10.01 12.05 -18.97
N ILE A 89 8.83 11.52 -19.33
CA ILE A 89 8.12 11.89 -20.56
C ILE A 89 7.71 13.37 -20.54
N ILE A 90 7.17 13.86 -19.42
CA ILE A 90 6.77 15.28 -19.28
C ILE A 90 7.97 16.20 -19.50
N VAL A 91 9.12 15.89 -18.89
CA VAL A 91 10.35 16.67 -19.07
C VAL A 91 10.79 16.67 -20.53
N LEU A 92 10.76 15.53 -21.21
CA LEU A 92 11.09 15.43 -22.64
C LEU A 92 10.17 16.30 -23.51
N ILE A 93 8.87 16.31 -23.23
CA ILE A 93 7.91 17.18 -23.93
C ILE A 93 8.23 18.66 -23.70
N LEU A 94 8.52 19.06 -22.46
CA LEU A 94 8.88 20.44 -22.13
C LEU A 94 10.16 20.88 -22.85
N VAL A 95 11.18 20.02 -22.89
CA VAL A 95 12.42 20.28 -23.63
C VAL A 95 12.14 20.41 -25.12
N TYR A 96 11.36 19.49 -25.70
CA TYR A 96 10.99 19.56 -27.12
C TYR A 96 10.28 20.87 -27.47
N ILE A 97 9.28 21.28 -26.68
CA ILE A 97 8.57 22.54 -26.86
C ILE A 97 9.54 23.73 -26.75
N ARG A 98 10.46 23.69 -25.78
CA ARG A 98 11.42 24.76 -25.51
C ARG A 98 12.48 24.92 -26.61
N VAL A 99 12.84 23.85 -27.31
CA VAL A 99 13.81 23.83 -28.41
C VAL A 99 13.15 24.19 -29.75
N ARG A 100 11.87 23.85 -29.94
CA ARG A 100 11.14 24.08 -31.19
C ARG A 100 10.43 25.44 -31.26
N LYS A 101 10.34 26.16 -30.14
CA LYS A 101 10.01 27.60 -30.07
C LYS A 101 11.30 28.41 -29.96
#